data_AF-A0A0M9YAN8-F1
#
_entry.id   AF-A0A0M9YAN8-F1
#
_cell.length_a   1.000
_cell.length_b   1.000
_cell.length_c   1.000
_cell.angle_alpha   90.00
_cell.angle_beta   90.00
_cell.angle_gamma   90.00
#
_symmetry.space_group_name_H-M   'P 1'
#
loop_
_entity.id
_entity.type
_entity.pdbx_description
1 polymer ?
#
loop_
_entity_poly.entity_id
_entity_poly.type
_entity_poly.pdbx_seq_one_letter_code
_entity_poly.pdbx_strand_id
1 'polypeptide(L)'
;MARWCASNGWPVHPLAPGRKTPTANCRDCGEQGHTHTNCPCLPAGRWCHGFHAATLDYSRIEQWWTTNPSLGVGVACGPADIVVIDIDAHESELPHRDRLLPGIPVGDAVDLRGLRTGFHSLAVLAALRGENSPADDESTLRVQTPSGGMHVWYRATDGRRWQCSTGSGKRALAWQVDIRAHGGYIIAPGTSTSAGTYNP
;
A
#
# COMPACT_ATOMS: atom_id res chain seq x y z
N MET A 1 3.42 3.14 -17.46
CA MET A 1 3.45 3.20 -15.98
C MET A 1 4.62 2.42 -15.37
N ALA A 2 4.70 1.08 -15.54
CA ALA A 2 5.73 0.25 -14.89
C ALA A 2 7.19 0.75 -15.10
N ARG A 3 7.56 1.14 -16.34
CA ARG A 3 8.87 1.75 -16.66
C ARG A 3 9.13 3.04 -15.88
N TRP A 4 8.12 3.90 -15.74
CA TRP A 4 8.24 5.15 -15.00
C TRP A 4 8.44 4.89 -13.49
N CYS A 5 7.78 3.88 -12.92
CA CYS A 5 8.05 3.48 -11.54
C CYS A 5 9.49 2.99 -11.38
N ALA A 6 9.95 2.12 -12.28
CA ALA A 6 11.33 1.61 -12.25
C ALA A 6 12.38 2.71 -12.43
N SER A 7 12.12 3.75 -13.25
CA SER A 7 13.03 4.90 -13.37
C SER A 7 13.13 5.72 -12.08
N ASN A 8 12.13 5.65 -11.21
CA ASN A 8 12.15 6.27 -9.88
C ASN A 8 12.76 5.36 -8.80
N GLY A 9 13.31 4.20 -9.18
CA GLY A 9 13.87 3.23 -8.24
C GLY A 9 12.82 2.44 -7.48
N TRP A 10 11.58 2.35 -7.99
CA TRP A 10 10.50 1.60 -7.36
C TRP A 10 10.31 0.23 -8.02
N PRO A 11 10.68 -0.88 -7.35
CA PRO A 11 10.54 -2.21 -7.93
C PRO A 11 9.06 -2.55 -8.14
N VAL A 12 8.72 -2.98 -9.35
CA VAL A 12 7.34 -3.22 -9.77
C VAL A 12 7.03 -4.69 -9.96
N HIS A 13 5.78 -5.07 -9.72
CA HIS A 13 5.24 -6.37 -10.08
C HIS A 13 3.84 -6.23 -10.72
N PRO A 14 3.37 -7.24 -11.47
CA PRO A 14 2.05 -7.18 -12.09
C PRO A 14 0.92 -7.47 -11.10
N LEU A 15 -0.19 -6.76 -11.29
CA LEU A 15 -1.48 -7.00 -10.65
C LEU A 15 -2.44 -7.60 -11.68
N ALA A 16 -3.38 -8.43 -11.19
CA ALA A 16 -4.41 -8.99 -12.07
C ALA A 16 -5.24 -7.85 -12.70
N PRO A 17 -5.69 -7.98 -13.96
CA PRO A 17 -6.38 -6.92 -14.66
C PRO A 17 -7.59 -6.40 -13.88
N GLY A 18 -7.66 -5.09 -13.68
CA GLY A 18 -8.73 -4.45 -12.92
C GLY A 18 -8.73 -4.72 -11.42
N ARG A 19 -7.74 -5.43 -10.86
CA ARG A 19 -7.72 -5.83 -9.44
C ARG A 19 -6.58 -5.17 -8.67
N LYS A 20 -6.72 -5.21 -7.35
CA LYS A 20 -5.71 -4.78 -6.36
C LYS A 20 -4.74 -5.89 -5.96
N THR A 21 -4.95 -7.11 -6.46
CA THR A 21 -4.23 -8.32 -6.05
C THR A 21 -3.20 -8.73 -7.10
N PRO A 22 -2.06 -9.32 -6.70
CA PRO A 22 -1.08 -9.84 -7.65
C PRO A 22 -1.72 -10.83 -8.62
N THR A 23 -1.23 -10.82 -9.86
CA THR A 23 -1.71 -11.79 -10.85
C THR A 23 -1.13 -13.18 -10.57
N ALA A 24 -1.95 -14.22 -10.75
CA ALA A 24 -1.48 -15.59 -10.71
C ALA A 24 -0.55 -15.87 -11.91
N ASN A 25 0.29 -16.89 -11.79
CA ASN A 25 1.29 -17.19 -12.82
C ASN A 25 1.55 -18.69 -13.00
N CYS A 26 1.80 -19.39 -11.89
CA CYS A 26 2.15 -20.80 -11.89
C CYS A 26 1.20 -21.59 -10.99
N ARG A 27 0.92 -22.86 -11.31
CA ARG A 27 0.04 -23.72 -10.51
C ARG A 27 0.71 -24.15 -9.21
N ASP A 28 1.98 -24.52 -9.27
CA ASP A 28 2.80 -24.97 -8.13
C ASP A 28 2.83 -23.92 -7.00
N CYS A 29 2.72 -22.65 -7.37
CA CYS A 29 2.75 -21.51 -6.48
C CYS A 29 1.50 -21.43 -5.58
N GLY A 30 0.43 -22.14 -5.93
CA GLY A 30 -0.79 -22.25 -5.13
C GLY A 30 -0.82 -23.49 -4.23
N GLU A 31 0.21 -24.35 -4.27
CA GLU A 31 0.26 -25.56 -3.46
C GLU A 31 0.56 -25.25 -2.00
N GLN A 32 -0.04 -26.02 -1.09
CA GLN A 32 0.18 -25.87 0.33
C GLN A 32 1.65 -26.13 0.69
N GLY A 33 2.27 -25.19 1.40
CA GLY A 33 3.68 -25.28 1.81
C GLY A 33 4.68 -24.72 0.80
N HIS A 34 4.24 -24.36 -0.42
CA HIS A 34 5.10 -23.65 -1.37
C HIS A 34 5.29 -22.19 -0.94
N THR A 35 6.54 -21.72 -0.92
CA THR A 35 6.89 -20.34 -0.51
C THR A 35 7.80 -19.66 -1.53
N HIS A 36 7.86 -18.33 -1.48
CA HIS A 36 8.68 -17.53 -2.39
C HIS A 36 10.19 -17.86 -2.30
N THR A 37 10.68 -18.25 -1.12
CA THR A 37 12.12 -18.41 -0.84
C THR A 37 12.84 -19.37 -1.79
N ASN A 38 12.17 -20.44 -2.20
CA ASN A 38 12.75 -21.47 -3.08
C ASN A 38 11.98 -21.60 -4.40
N CYS A 39 11.22 -20.57 -4.79
CA CYS A 39 10.39 -20.64 -5.98
C CYS A 39 11.26 -20.49 -7.25
N PRO A 40 11.34 -21.51 -8.14
CA PRO A 40 12.18 -21.44 -9.35
C PRO A 40 11.69 -20.41 -10.37
N CYS A 41 10.48 -19.88 -10.18
CA CYS A 41 9.92 -18.82 -11.00
C CYS A 41 10.68 -17.50 -10.87
N LEU A 42 11.14 -17.17 -9.66
CA LEU A 42 11.81 -15.90 -9.38
C LEU A 42 13.14 -15.76 -10.16
N PRO A 43 14.09 -16.73 -10.11
CA PRO A 43 15.29 -16.65 -10.92
C PRO A 43 14.99 -16.72 -12.42
N ALA A 44 13.92 -17.42 -12.83
CA ALA A 44 13.47 -17.47 -14.22
C ALA A 44 12.78 -16.19 -14.73
N GLY A 45 12.72 -15.12 -13.92
CA GLY A 45 12.12 -13.84 -14.32
C GLY A 45 10.59 -13.84 -14.41
N ARG A 46 9.93 -14.83 -13.80
CA ARG A 46 8.47 -14.91 -13.71
C ARG A 46 7.95 -14.12 -12.50
N TRP A 47 6.78 -13.49 -12.61
CA TRP A 47 6.16 -12.67 -11.56
C TRP A 47 5.47 -13.44 -10.40
N CYS A 48 5.88 -14.67 -10.09
CA CYS A 48 5.26 -15.44 -9.00
C CYS A 48 5.46 -14.76 -7.65
N HIS A 49 4.55 -14.99 -6.71
CA HIS A 49 4.62 -14.39 -5.36
C HIS A 49 4.54 -12.85 -5.32
N GLY A 50 4.00 -12.23 -6.38
CA GLY A 50 3.63 -10.82 -6.40
C GLY A 50 4.80 -9.89 -6.10
N PHE A 51 4.70 -9.13 -5.00
CA PHE A 51 5.73 -8.17 -4.61
C PHE A 51 7.09 -8.80 -4.29
N HIS A 52 7.15 -10.11 -4.01
CA HIS A 52 8.42 -10.82 -3.88
C HIS A 52 9.16 -11.00 -5.22
N ALA A 53 8.45 -10.93 -6.36
CA ALA A 53 9.04 -10.89 -7.69
C ALA A 53 9.27 -9.47 -8.21
N ALA A 54 8.98 -8.43 -7.41
CA ALA A 54 9.09 -7.06 -7.87
C ALA A 54 10.51 -6.74 -8.33
N THR A 55 10.63 -5.98 -9.43
CA THR A 55 11.92 -5.80 -10.10
C THR A 55 12.11 -4.38 -10.64
N LEU A 56 13.37 -3.99 -10.78
CA LEU A 56 13.82 -2.81 -11.53
C LEU A 56 14.37 -3.18 -12.92
N ASP A 57 14.45 -4.49 -13.23
CA ASP A 57 14.97 -4.99 -14.50
C ASP A 57 14.00 -4.62 -15.64
N TYR A 58 14.44 -3.68 -16.48
CA TYR A 58 13.65 -3.18 -17.60
C TYR A 58 13.31 -4.28 -18.61
N SER A 59 14.18 -5.26 -18.83
CA SER A 59 13.91 -6.35 -19.77
C SER A 59 12.77 -7.22 -19.27
N ARG A 60 12.71 -7.51 -17.97
CA ARG A 60 11.57 -8.23 -17.36
C ARG A 60 10.30 -7.40 -17.42
N ILE A 61 10.37 -6.11 -17.09
CA ILE A 61 9.22 -5.20 -17.15
C ILE A 61 8.66 -5.14 -18.57
N GLU A 62 9.51 -4.97 -19.59
CA GLU A 62 9.08 -4.94 -20.98
C GLU A 62 8.47 -6.28 -21.40
N GLN A 63 9.09 -7.41 -21.06
CA GLN A 63 8.54 -8.73 -21.33
C GLN A 63 7.13 -8.89 -20.72
N TRP A 64 6.95 -8.49 -19.47
CA TRP A 64 5.69 -8.74 -18.76
C TRP A 64 4.52 -7.97 -19.35
N TRP A 65 4.70 -6.66 -19.58
CA TRP A 65 3.62 -5.78 -20.05
C TRP A 65 3.46 -5.73 -21.57
N THR A 66 4.47 -6.13 -22.35
CA THR A 66 4.29 -6.27 -23.82
C THR A 66 3.36 -7.43 -24.14
N THR A 67 3.54 -8.57 -23.48
CA THR A 67 2.68 -9.74 -23.68
C THR A 67 1.33 -9.59 -22.97
N ASN A 68 1.25 -8.80 -21.89
CA ASN A 68 0.06 -8.67 -21.06
C ASN A 68 -0.26 -7.20 -20.74
N PRO A 69 -0.68 -6.40 -21.73
CA PRO A 69 -0.85 -4.95 -21.57
C PRO A 69 -1.95 -4.55 -20.59
N SER A 70 -2.87 -5.47 -20.24
CA SER A 70 -3.97 -5.23 -19.30
C SER A 70 -3.60 -5.40 -17.82
N LEU A 71 -2.37 -5.86 -17.51
CA LEU A 71 -1.93 -6.03 -16.13
C LEU A 71 -1.77 -4.67 -15.44
N GLY A 72 -2.27 -4.56 -14.22
CA GLY A 72 -2.02 -3.40 -13.37
C GLY A 72 -0.57 -3.41 -12.84
N VAL A 73 -0.13 -2.28 -12.28
CA VAL A 73 1.22 -2.13 -11.71
C VAL A 73 1.15 -2.01 -10.20
N GLY A 74 1.80 -2.92 -9.49
CA GLY A 74 2.06 -2.83 -8.07
C GLY A 74 3.51 -2.44 -7.81
N VAL A 75 3.77 -1.72 -6.72
CA VAL A 75 5.12 -1.33 -6.25
C VAL A 75 5.38 -2.00 -4.90
N ALA A 76 6.50 -2.72 -4.79
CA ALA A 76 6.94 -3.31 -3.53
C ALA A 76 7.57 -2.25 -2.63
N CYS A 77 6.97 -1.97 -1.47
CA CYS A 77 7.36 -0.81 -0.66
C CYS A 77 8.72 -0.99 0.02
N GLY A 78 8.98 -2.18 0.58
CA GLY A 78 10.24 -2.47 1.28
C GLY A 78 11.47 -2.27 0.40
N PRO A 79 11.58 -2.98 -0.75
CA PRO A 79 12.68 -2.79 -1.69
C PRO A 79 12.78 -1.39 -2.33
N ALA A 80 11.73 -0.57 -2.26
CA ALA A 80 11.72 0.81 -2.74
C ALA A 80 12.13 1.82 -1.64
N ASP A 81 12.37 1.38 -0.40
CA ASP A 81 12.59 2.23 0.77
C ASP A 81 11.49 3.30 0.94
N ILE A 82 10.23 2.90 0.71
CA ILE A 82 9.06 3.77 0.90
C ILE A 82 8.17 3.27 2.03
N VAL A 83 7.58 4.23 2.74
CA VAL A 83 6.47 4.04 3.66
C VAL A 83 5.29 4.85 3.12
N VAL A 84 4.14 4.20 3.00
CA VAL A 84 2.91 4.86 2.55
C VAL A 84 1.88 4.78 3.67
N ILE A 85 1.32 5.93 4.02
CA ILE A 85 0.12 6.00 4.86
C ILE A 85 -1.08 5.83 3.94
N ASP A 86 -1.82 4.73 4.10
CA ASP A 86 -2.99 4.35 3.32
C ASP A 86 -4.25 4.70 4.12
N ILE A 87 -4.94 5.76 3.70
CA ILE A 87 -6.05 6.39 4.41
C ILE A 87 -7.35 6.03 3.67
N ASP A 88 -8.24 5.30 4.34
CA ASP A 88 -9.54 4.97 3.76
C ASP A 88 -10.57 6.09 3.97
N ALA A 89 -11.42 6.28 2.96
CA ALA A 89 -12.54 7.24 3.00
C ALA A 89 -13.90 6.58 3.27
N HIS A 90 -13.93 5.29 3.61
CA HIS A 90 -15.18 4.56 3.73
C HIS A 90 -15.92 4.95 5.01
N GLU A 91 -17.08 5.62 4.87
CA GLU A 91 -17.91 5.91 6.04
C GLU A 91 -18.38 4.62 6.72
N SER A 92 -18.09 4.50 8.01
CA SER A 92 -18.49 3.35 8.81
C SER A 92 -18.76 3.76 10.25
N GLU A 93 -19.43 2.86 11.00
CA GLU A 93 -19.68 3.06 12.42
C GLU A 93 -18.35 3.13 13.17
N LEU A 94 -18.24 4.12 14.06
CA LEU A 94 -17.03 4.31 14.86
C LEU A 94 -16.80 3.07 15.74
N PRO A 95 -15.57 2.54 15.76
CA PRO A 95 -15.26 1.48 16.69
C PRO A 95 -15.22 2.04 18.11
N HIS A 96 -15.16 1.14 19.09
CA HIS A 96 -14.89 1.54 20.47
C HIS A 96 -13.54 2.32 20.55
N ARG A 97 -13.44 3.25 21.51
CA ARG A 97 -12.33 4.23 21.62
C ARG A 97 -10.94 3.57 21.66
N ASP A 98 -10.85 2.38 22.27
CA ASP A 98 -9.63 1.57 22.39
C ASP A 98 -9.11 1.01 21.06
N ARG A 99 -9.95 1.02 20.02
CA ARG A 99 -9.62 0.58 18.65
C ARG A 99 -9.43 1.74 17.68
N LEU A 100 -9.74 2.98 18.10
CA LEU A 100 -9.54 4.16 17.25
C LEU A 100 -8.06 4.39 16.97
N LEU A 101 -7.23 4.36 18.03
CA LEU A 101 -5.78 4.50 17.96
C LEU A 101 -5.12 3.36 18.74
N PRO A 102 -4.75 2.24 18.08
CA PRO A 102 -4.18 1.10 18.77
C PRO A 102 -2.97 1.46 19.65
N GLY A 103 -3.07 1.22 20.95
CA GLY A 103 -2.00 1.51 21.91
C GLY A 103 -1.91 2.97 22.39
N ILE A 104 -2.82 3.84 21.93
CA ILE A 104 -2.91 5.24 22.39
C ILE A 104 -4.29 5.45 23.03
N PRO A 105 -4.37 5.64 24.36
CA PRO A 105 -5.64 5.91 25.01
C PRO A 105 -6.26 7.22 24.53
N VAL A 106 -7.52 7.16 24.08
CA VAL A 106 -8.32 8.34 23.73
C VAL A 106 -9.31 8.59 24.85
N GLY A 107 -8.94 9.46 25.80
CA GLY A 107 -9.73 9.76 27.00
C GLY A 107 -11.09 10.39 26.67
N ASP A 108 -12.08 10.20 27.56
CA ASP A 108 -13.50 10.52 27.30
C ASP A 108 -13.79 11.98 26.95
N ALA A 109 -12.92 12.90 27.36
CA ALA A 109 -13.01 14.31 27.04
C ALA A 109 -12.83 14.63 25.55
N VAL A 110 -12.23 13.73 24.76
CA VAL A 110 -12.12 13.92 23.30
C VAL A 110 -13.48 13.65 22.67
N ASP A 111 -14.06 14.66 22.01
CA ASP A 111 -15.28 14.49 21.26
C ASP A 111 -15.01 13.73 19.95
N LEU A 112 -15.58 12.54 19.83
CA LEU A 112 -15.44 11.68 18.64
C LEU A 112 -16.67 11.78 17.71
N ARG A 113 -17.66 12.62 18.04
CA ARG A 113 -18.84 12.81 17.18
C ARG A 113 -18.40 13.36 15.83
N GLY A 114 -18.93 12.77 14.76
CA GLY A 114 -18.61 13.18 13.38
C GLY A 114 -17.35 12.52 12.79
N LEU A 115 -16.57 11.76 13.58
CA LEU A 115 -15.56 10.89 13.00
C LEU A 115 -16.27 9.78 12.19
N ARG A 116 -15.81 9.52 10.97
CA ARG A 116 -16.49 8.67 9.97
C ARG A 116 -15.52 7.92 9.07
N THR A 117 -14.32 8.46 8.87
CA THR A 117 -13.32 7.94 7.93
C THR A 117 -11.93 7.88 8.55
N GLY A 118 -10.99 7.25 7.85
CA GLY A 118 -9.57 7.24 8.22
C GLY A 118 -8.94 8.63 8.29
N PHE A 119 -9.40 9.58 7.47
CA PHE A 119 -8.94 10.98 7.53
C PHE A 119 -9.21 11.61 8.89
N HIS A 120 -10.40 11.36 9.44
CA HIS A 120 -10.80 11.84 10.75
C HIS A 120 -9.94 11.21 11.86
N SER A 121 -9.71 9.89 11.82
CA SER A 121 -8.82 9.21 12.77
C SER A 121 -7.39 9.72 12.71
N LEU A 122 -6.87 9.93 11.51
CA LEU A 122 -5.51 10.42 11.29
C LEU A 122 -5.35 11.86 11.80
N ALA A 123 -6.34 12.71 11.57
CA ALA A 123 -6.35 14.08 12.08
C ALA A 123 -6.32 14.11 13.62
N VAL A 124 -7.10 13.24 14.29
CA VAL A 124 -7.05 13.10 15.75
C VAL A 124 -5.66 12.65 16.22
N LEU A 125 -5.06 11.66 15.55
CA LEU A 125 -3.71 11.20 15.88
C LEU A 125 -2.67 12.32 15.72
N ALA A 126 -2.73 13.07 14.63
CA ALA A 126 -1.83 14.20 14.37
C ALA A 126 -1.99 15.29 15.43
N ALA A 127 -3.23 15.67 15.75
CA ALA A 127 -3.53 16.66 16.79
C ALA A 127 -3.02 16.23 18.17
N LEU A 128 -3.16 14.95 18.55
CA LEU A 128 -2.60 14.41 19.79
C LEU A 128 -1.06 14.46 19.84
N ARG A 129 -0.41 14.54 18.68
CA ARG A 129 1.05 14.72 18.56
C ARG A 129 1.47 16.18 18.39
N GLY A 130 0.53 17.11 18.27
CA GLY A 130 0.81 18.52 17.99
C GLY A 130 1.29 18.77 16.56
N GLU A 131 0.94 17.89 15.63
CA GLU A 131 1.39 17.91 14.23
C GLU A 131 0.21 18.13 13.28
N ASN A 132 0.52 18.55 12.04
CA ASN A 132 -0.46 18.57 10.95
C ASN A 132 -0.79 17.15 10.47
N SER A 133 -2.00 16.97 9.94
CA SER A 133 -2.39 15.69 9.35
C SER A 133 -1.50 15.36 8.15
N PRO A 134 -0.93 14.14 8.05
CA PRO A 134 -0.22 13.70 6.86
C PRO A 134 -1.07 13.77 5.58
N ALA A 135 -2.40 13.72 5.68
CA ALA A 135 -3.28 13.88 4.52
C ALA A 135 -3.12 15.26 3.84
N ASP A 136 -2.69 16.27 4.59
CA ASP A 136 -2.51 17.64 4.13
C ASP A 136 -1.06 17.95 3.71
N ASP A 137 -0.15 16.97 3.79
CA ASP A 137 1.25 17.16 3.41
C ASP A 137 1.41 17.19 1.89
N GLU A 138 1.57 18.40 1.34
CA GLU A 138 1.79 18.62 -0.08
C GLU A 138 3.27 18.60 -0.48
N SER A 139 4.19 18.41 0.47
CA SER A 139 5.64 18.34 0.20
C SER A 139 6.08 16.99 -0.38
N THR A 140 5.16 16.02 -0.40
CA THR A 140 5.39 14.67 -0.90
C THR A 140 4.32 14.20 -1.88
N LEU A 141 4.54 13.04 -2.50
CA LEU A 141 3.57 12.44 -3.39
C LEU A 141 2.33 11.97 -2.60
N ARG A 142 1.17 12.53 -2.96
CA ARG A 142 -0.15 12.03 -2.55
C ARG A 142 -0.80 11.35 -3.76
N VAL A 143 -1.56 10.30 -3.52
CA VAL A 143 -2.29 9.59 -4.58
C VAL A 143 -3.69 9.32 -4.09
N GLN A 144 -4.69 9.93 -4.73
CA GLN A 144 -6.09 9.64 -4.46
C GLN A 144 -6.42 8.22 -4.92
N THR A 145 -7.04 7.44 -4.04
CA THR A 145 -7.49 6.08 -4.36
C THR A 145 -8.88 6.13 -5.00
N PRO A 146 -9.26 5.12 -5.80
CA PRO A 146 -10.56 5.10 -6.47
C PRO A 146 -11.76 5.14 -5.52
N SER A 147 -11.60 4.70 -4.28
CA SER A 147 -12.63 4.73 -3.23
C SER A 147 -12.72 6.07 -2.50
N GLY A 148 -12.02 7.11 -2.99
CA GLY A 148 -11.95 8.43 -2.35
C GLY A 148 -10.93 8.54 -1.23
N GLY A 149 -10.21 7.45 -0.92
CA GLY A 149 -9.11 7.44 0.05
C GLY A 149 -7.84 8.09 -0.50
N MET A 150 -6.74 7.97 0.24
CA MET A 150 -5.47 8.58 -0.14
C MET A 150 -4.28 7.76 0.32
N HIS A 151 -3.28 7.64 -0.56
CA HIS A 151 -1.94 7.24 -0.19
C HIS A 151 -1.07 8.48 -0.01
N VAL A 152 -0.36 8.60 1.11
CA VAL A 152 0.65 9.64 1.33
C VAL A 152 2.02 8.96 1.45
N TRP A 153 2.95 9.32 0.57
CA TRP A 153 4.19 8.58 0.39
C TRP A 153 5.34 9.25 1.12
N TYR A 154 6.22 8.47 1.74
CA TYR A 154 7.44 8.96 2.37
C TYR A 154 8.60 8.05 2.04
N ARG A 155 9.81 8.60 1.99
CA ARG A 155 11.04 7.82 1.91
C ARG A 155 11.50 7.41 3.31
N ALA A 156 11.75 6.13 3.52
CA ALA A 156 12.28 5.58 4.78
C ALA A 156 13.78 5.84 4.89
N THR A 157 14.17 7.04 5.32
CA THR A 157 15.58 7.47 5.39
C THR A 157 16.24 7.23 6.76
N ASP A 158 15.46 6.86 7.77
CA ASP A 158 15.91 6.72 9.16
C ASP A 158 16.56 5.36 9.48
N GLY A 159 16.78 4.52 8.46
CA GLY A 159 17.36 3.18 8.60
C GLY A 159 16.44 2.18 9.30
N ARG A 160 15.22 2.57 9.70
CA ARG A 160 14.27 1.64 10.33
C ARG A 160 13.58 0.80 9.28
N ARG A 161 13.42 -0.49 9.59
CA ARG A 161 12.61 -1.40 8.78
C ARG A 161 11.15 -1.32 9.20
N TRP A 162 10.44 -0.31 8.70
CA TRP A 162 9.00 -0.18 8.89
C TRP A 162 8.27 -1.38 8.29
N GLN A 163 7.43 -2.05 9.08
CA GLN A 163 6.65 -3.20 8.63
C GLN A 163 5.29 -2.75 8.14
N CYS A 164 4.79 -3.43 7.10
CA CYS A 164 3.43 -3.25 6.63
C CYS A 164 2.43 -3.60 7.75
N SER A 165 1.47 -2.74 7.99
CA SER A 165 0.26 -3.07 8.73
C SER A 165 -0.86 -3.33 7.74
N THR A 166 -1.54 -4.46 7.89
CA THR A 166 -2.73 -4.77 7.10
C THR A 166 -3.90 -5.02 8.04
N GLY A 167 -4.96 -4.25 7.85
CA GLY A 167 -6.26 -4.47 8.48
C GLY A 167 -6.43 -3.78 9.83
N SER A 168 -7.70 -3.64 10.24
CA SER A 168 -8.20 -2.92 11.42
C SER A 168 -7.87 -3.53 12.79
N GLY A 169 -6.77 -4.28 12.88
CA GLY A 169 -6.29 -4.90 14.12
C GLY A 169 -5.34 -4.00 14.91
N LYS A 170 -4.71 -4.57 15.95
CA LYS A 170 -3.75 -3.88 16.85
C LYS A 170 -2.49 -3.33 16.16
N ARG A 171 -2.29 -3.62 14.87
CA ARG A 171 -1.11 -3.22 14.09
C ARG A 171 -1.37 -2.03 13.18
N ALA A 172 -2.63 -1.66 12.95
CA ALA A 172 -2.97 -0.46 12.18
C ALA A 172 -2.44 0.80 12.87
N LEU A 173 -2.18 1.85 12.09
CA LEU A 173 -1.78 3.15 12.64
C LEU A 173 -2.95 3.79 13.39
N ALA A 174 -4.13 3.73 12.78
CA ALA A 174 -5.39 4.18 13.34
C ALA A 174 -6.54 3.41 12.68
N TRP A 175 -7.75 3.53 13.21
CA TRP A 175 -8.94 3.04 12.53
C TRP A 175 -9.02 3.61 11.11
N GLN A 176 -9.10 2.72 10.12
CA GLN A 176 -9.10 3.04 8.68
C GLN A 176 -7.82 3.71 8.16
N VAL A 177 -6.70 3.51 8.85
CA VAL A 177 -5.38 3.99 8.41
C VAL A 177 -4.33 2.89 8.55
N ASP A 178 -3.86 2.41 7.42
CA ASP A 178 -2.83 1.37 7.31
C ASP A 178 -1.47 1.97 6.91
N ILE A 179 -0.39 1.24 7.22
CA ILE A 179 0.97 1.52 6.75
C ILE A 179 1.34 0.47 5.72
N ARG A 180 1.68 0.90 4.51
CA ARG A 180 2.30 0.04 3.49
C ARG A 180 3.80 0.28 3.50
N ALA A 181 4.55 -0.76 3.85
CA ALA A 181 6.00 -0.71 3.99
C ALA A 181 6.60 -2.08 3.71
N HIS A 182 7.69 -2.45 4.40
CA HIS A 182 8.32 -3.74 4.21
C HIS A 182 7.33 -4.91 4.42
N GLY A 183 7.37 -5.90 3.52
CA GLY A 183 6.43 -7.03 3.51
C GLY A 183 5.07 -6.70 2.89
N GLY A 184 4.92 -5.54 2.27
CA GLY A 184 3.72 -5.12 1.56
C GLY A 184 4.02 -4.44 0.22
N TYR A 185 2.95 -4.06 -0.44
CA TYR A 185 2.97 -3.36 -1.71
C TYR A 185 1.80 -2.37 -1.77
N ILE A 186 1.88 -1.48 -2.74
CA ILE A 186 0.83 -0.52 -3.11
C ILE A 186 0.53 -0.64 -4.59
N ILE A 187 -0.60 -0.07 -5.00
CA ILE A 187 -0.91 0.14 -6.40
C ILE A 187 -0.20 1.41 -6.87
N ALA A 188 0.48 1.31 -8.00
CA ALA A 188 1.26 2.43 -8.53
C ALA A 188 0.33 3.57 -8.96
N PRO A 189 0.78 4.85 -8.85
CA PRO A 189 0.05 6.00 -9.37
C PRO A 189 -0.29 5.77 -10.85
N GLY A 190 -1.44 6.28 -11.31
CA GLY A 190 -1.95 6.12 -12.68
C GLY A 190 -2.37 4.70 -13.07
N THR A 191 -2.31 3.72 -12.17
CA THR A 191 -2.86 2.37 -12.42
C THR A 191 -4.38 2.38 -12.23
N SER A 192 -5.10 1.76 -13.16
CA SER A 192 -6.56 1.60 -13.08
C SER A 192 -6.97 0.22 -12.56
N THR A 193 -8.01 0.22 -11.73
CA THR A 193 -8.73 -0.96 -11.25
C THR A 193 -10.19 -0.89 -11.72
N SER A 194 -10.98 -1.92 -11.48
CA SER A 194 -12.43 -1.89 -11.74
C SER A 194 -13.17 -0.81 -10.96
N ALA A 195 -12.59 -0.32 -9.85
CA ALA A 195 -13.15 0.76 -9.06
C ALA A 195 -12.74 2.17 -9.58
N GLY A 196 -11.77 2.25 -10.49
CA GLY A 196 -11.23 3.51 -11.02
C GLY A 196 -9.70 3.60 -10.93
N THR A 197 -9.18 4.80 -11.16
CA THR A 197 -7.74 5.09 -11.28
C THR A 197 -7.15 5.68 -10.01
N TYR A 198 -5.93 5.29 -9.68
CA TYR A 198 -5.13 5.93 -8.63
C TYR A 198 -4.53 7.24 -9.17
N ASN A 199 -5.01 8.40 -8.71
CA ASN A 199 -4.64 9.70 -9.29
C ASN A 199 -3.59 10.41 -8.41
N PRO A 200 -2.36 10.66 -8.88
CA PRO A 200 -1.36 11.46 -8.17
C PRO A 200 -1.72 12.95 -8.13
#